data_AF-A0A1F1L8G6-F1
#
_entry.id   AF-A0A1F1L8G6-F1
#
_cell.length_a   1.000
_cell.length_b   1.000
_cell.length_c   1.000
_cell.angle_alpha   90.00
_cell.angle_beta   90.00
_cell.angle_gamma   90.00
#
_symmetry.space_group_name_H-M   'P 1'
#
loop_
_entity.id
_entity.type
_entity.pdbx_description
1 polymer ?
#
loop_
_entity_poly.entity_id
_entity_poly.type
_entity_poly.pdbx_seq_one_letter_code
_entity_poly.pdbx_strand_id
1 'polypeptide(L)'
;MANFKFELPKNFARPSTSAANAANRNIKRIAESNMTSDSKARKIAHEFDRAYKGTGIENFGTAIRPKLKELLSSGVIPKVSDMQPPR
;
A
#
# COMPACT_ATOMS: atom_id res chain seq x y z
N MET A 1 14.25 30.84 -20.21
CA MET A 1 13.60 29.51 -20.13
C MET A 1 14.21 28.75 -18.96
N ALA A 2 13.47 28.53 -17.88
CA ALA A 2 13.96 27.71 -16.78
C ALA A 2 13.81 26.23 -17.18
N ASN A 3 14.94 25.53 -17.33
CA ASN A 3 14.96 24.08 -17.53
C ASN A 3 14.58 23.39 -16.21
N PHE A 4 13.29 23.15 -16.01
CA PHE A 4 12.83 22.25 -14.95
C PHE A 4 13.19 20.81 -15.32
N LYS A 5 14.32 20.31 -14.81
CA LYS A 5 14.60 18.88 -14.78
C LYS A 5 13.72 18.24 -13.71
N PHE A 6 12.70 17.51 -14.14
CA PHE A 6 11.90 16.68 -13.26
C PHE A 6 12.69 15.41 -12.94
N GLU A 7 13.31 15.37 -11.77
CA GLU A 7 13.95 14.15 -11.25
C GLU A 7 13.00 13.51 -10.24
N LEU A 8 12.52 12.30 -10.55
CA LEU A 8 11.75 11.51 -9.59
C LEU A 8 12.65 11.18 -8.39
N PRO A 9 12.16 11.35 -7.15
CA PRO A 9 12.89 10.92 -5.97
C PRO A 9 13.31 9.46 -6.11
N LYS A 10 14.52 9.09 -5.67
CA LYS A 10 15.02 7.70 -5.70
C LYS A 10 14.09 6.70 -4.99
N ASN A 11 13.26 7.21 -4.08
CA ASN A 11 12.29 6.47 -3.28
C ASN A 11 10.85 6.63 -3.79
N PHE A 12 10.66 7.16 -5.00
CA PHE A 12 9.33 7.29 -5.59
C PHE A 12 8.65 5.92 -5.70
N ALA A 13 7.42 5.82 -5.20
CA ALA A 13 6.64 4.59 -5.10
C ALA A 13 7.36 3.42 -4.41
N ARG A 14 8.37 3.70 -3.57
CA ARG A 14 9.20 2.70 -2.91
C ARG A 14 9.14 2.88 -1.39
N PRO A 15 8.27 2.12 -0.70
CA PRO A 15 8.27 2.12 0.76
C PRO A 15 9.59 1.53 1.26
N SER A 16 10.07 1.99 2.41
CA SER A 16 11.26 1.37 3.02
C SER A 16 10.95 -0.07 3.43
N THR A 17 11.96 -0.95 3.44
CA THR A 17 11.81 -2.34 3.89
C THR A 17 11.20 -2.43 5.29
N SER A 18 11.58 -1.51 6.19
CA SER A 18 11.00 -1.43 7.54
C SER A 18 9.50 -1.10 7.50
N ALA A 19 9.11 -0.10 6.70
CA ALA A 19 7.70 0.29 6.54
C ALA A 19 6.86 -0.83 5.90
N ALA A 20 7.36 -1.46 4.84
CA ALA A 20 6.70 -2.59 4.19
C ALA A 20 6.52 -3.78 5.14
N ASN A 21 7.55 -4.13 5.92
CA ASN A 21 7.48 -5.21 6.90
C ASN A 21 6.49 -4.91 8.04
N ALA A 22 6.44 -3.67 8.53
CA ALA A 22 5.47 -3.26 9.53
C ALA A 22 4.03 -3.35 9.00
N ALA A 23 3.80 -2.83 7.79
CA ALA A 23 2.49 -2.89 7.14
C ALA A 23 2.05 -4.34 6.91
N ASN A 24 2.92 -5.20 6.39
CA ASN A 24 2.60 -6.61 6.13
C ASN A 24 2.18 -7.38 7.40
N ARG A 25 2.82 -7.10 8.54
CA ARG A 25 2.41 -7.70 9.82
C ARG A 25 1.00 -7.25 10.23
N ASN A 26 0.70 -5.95 10.07
CA ASN A 26 -0.61 -5.41 10.40
C ASN A 26 -1.69 -5.90 9.45
N ILE A 27 -1.39 -5.94 8.14
CA ILE A 27 -2.31 -6.45 7.11
C ILE A 27 -2.69 -7.90 7.38
N LYS A 28 -1.72 -8.76 7.76
CA LYS A 28 -1.99 -10.14 8.16
C LYS A 28 -2.98 -10.21 9.34
N ARG A 29 -2.72 -9.45 10.40
CA ARG A 29 -3.62 -9.38 11.58
C ARG A 29 -5.03 -8.87 11.22
N ILE A 30 -5.12 -7.87 10.34
CA ILE A 30 -6.40 -7.34 9.87
C ILE A 30 -7.15 -8.38 9.04
N ALA A 31 -6.45 -9.07 8.13
CA ALA A 31 -7.04 -10.10 7.29
C ALA A 31 -7.60 -11.28 8.10
N GLU A 32 -6.93 -11.66 9.19
CA GLU A 32 -7.33 -12.73 10.11
C GLU A 32 -8.41 -12.31 11.13
N SER A 33 -8.72 -11.02 11.24
CA SER A 33 -9.72 -10.53 12.19
C SER A 33 -11.16 -10.91 11.82
N ASN A 34 -12.09 -10.92 12.78
CA ASN A 34 -13.52 -11.17 12.56
C ASN A 34 -14.29 -9.95 11.99
N MET A 35 -13.59 -9.01 11.35
CA MET A 35 -14.20 -7.82 10.76
C MET A 35 -14.86 -8.12 9.40
N THR A 36 -15.80 -7.26 8.98
CA THR A 36 -16.37 -7.30 7.64
C THR A 36 -15.32 -7.04 6.56
N SER A 37 -15.50 -7.58 5.36
CA SER A 37 -14.55 -7.39 4.24
C SER A 37 -14.31 -5.91 3.92
N ASP A 38 -15.34 -5.07 4.00
CA ASP A 38 -15.21 -3.62 3.81
C ASP A 38 -14.35 -2.96 4.89
N SER A 39 -14.51 -3.37 6.14
CA SER A 39 -13.69 -2.86 7.25
C SER A 39 -12.24 -3.32 7.15
N LYS A 40 -12.02 -4.58 6.74
CA LYS A 40 -10.68 -5.11 6.45
C LYS A 40 -10.03 -4.32 5.32
N ALA A 41 -10.73 -4.12 4.20
CA ALA A 41 -10.21 -3.39 3.06
C ALA A 41 -9.85 -1.93 3.41
N ARG A 42 -10.67 -1.24 4.20
CA ARG A 42 -10.36 0.12 4.69
C ARG A 42 -9.12 0.16 5.57
N LYS A 43 -8.98 -0.77 6.52
CA LYS A 43 -7.82 -0.82 7.41
C LYS A 43 -6.54 -1.23 6.66
N ILE A 44 -6.62 -2.17 5.73
CA ILE A 44 -5.49 -2.55 4.88
C ILE A 44 -5.08 -1.37 3.99
N ALA A 45 -6.03 -0.66 3.38
CA ALA A 45 -5.75 0.55 2.60
C ALA A 45 -4.96 1.57 3.43
N HIS A 46 -5.35 1.79 4.69
CA HIS A 46 -4.61 2.67 5.59
C HIS A 46 -3.17 2.19 5.86
N GLU A 47 -2.93 0.89 5.99
CA GLU A 47 -1.56 0.35 6.14
C GLU A 47 -0.72 0.52 4.87
N PHE A 48 -1.33 0.43 3.68
CA PHE A 48 -0.68 0.81 2.44
C PHE A 48 -0.33 2.31 2.42
N ASP A 49 -1.29 3.20 2.68
CA ASP A 49 -1.05 4.65 2.71
C ASP A 49 0.08 5.01 3.70
N ARG A 50 0.10 4.35 4.87
CA ARG A 50 1.15 4.52 5.87
C ARG A 50 2.52 4.03 5.40
N ALA A 51 2.57 2.93 4.66
CA ALA A 51 3.82 2.40 4.11
C ALA A 51 4.38 3.28 2.99
N TYR A 52 3.52 3.81 2.13
CA TYR A 52 3.89 4.64 0.98
C TYR A 52 4.01 6.14 1.32
N LYS A 53 3.87 6.53 2.58
CA LYS A 53 4.07 7.91 3.04
C LYS A 53 5.49 8.40 2.67
N GLY A 54 5.58 9.58 2.06
CA GLY A 54 6.86 10.16 1.62
C GLY A 54 7.48 9.50 0.38
N THR A 55 6.75 8.60 -0.30
CA THR A 55 7.17 7.98 -1.57
C THR A 55 6.56 8.68 -2.78
N GLY A 56 5.77 9.75 -2.60
CA GLY A 56 5.06 10.44 -3.69
C GLY A 56 3.75 9.78 -4.14
N ILE A 57 3.35 8.65 -3.54
CA ILE A 57 2.04 7.98 -3.76
C ILE A 57 1.32 7.71 -2.42
N GLU A 58 1.13 8.76 -1.64
CA GLU A 58 0.71 8.70 -0.23
C GLU A 58 -0.70 8.15 -0.01
N ASN A 59 -1.56 8.19 -1.05
CA ASN A 59 -2.94 7.70 -1.02
C ASN A 59 -3.13 6.41 -1.85
N PHE A 60 -2.05 5.68 -2.12
CA PHE A 60 -2.08 4.49 -2.97
C PHE A 60 -3.04 3.42 -2.44
N GLY A 61 -3.00 3.13 -1.14
CA GLY A 61 -3.89 2.19 -0.48
C GLY A 61 -5.36 2.58 -0.61
N THR A 62 -5.66 3.86 -0.40
CA THR A 62 -7.01 4.39 -0.62
C THR A 62 -7.46 4.24 -2.07
N ALA A 63 -6.59 4.49 -3.05
CA ALA A 63 -6.89 4.32 -4.47
C ALA A 63 -7.16 2.86 -4.85
N ILE A 64 -6.44 1.90 -4.28
CA ILE A 64 -6.61 0.46 -4.57
C ILE A 64 -7.63 -0.24 -3.65
N ARG A 65 -8.36 0.49 -2.79
CA ARG A 65 -9.31 -0.10 -1.83
C ARG A 65 -10.34 -1.05 -2.48
N PRO A 66 -10.97 -0.73 -3.63
CA PRO A 66 -11.85 -1.68 -4.31
C PRO A 66 -11.14 -2.99 -4.65
N LYS A 67 -9.89 -2.91 -5.13
CA LYS A 67 -9.07 -4.08 -5.44
C LYS A 67 -8.69 -4.89 -4.20
N LEU A 68 -8.37 -4.22 -3.09
CA LEU A 68 -8.11 -4.88 -1.81
C LEU A 68 -9.33 -5.68 -1.34
N LYS A 69 -10.53 -5.15 -1.53
CA LYS A 69 -11.78 -5.85 -1.22
C LYS A 69 -11.96 -7.10 -2.10
N GLU A 70 -11.72 -7.00 -3.41
CA GLU A 70 -11.77 -8.15 -4.33
C GLU A 70 -10.78 -9.27 -3.91
N LEU A 71 -9.54 -8.89 -3.58
CA LEU A 71 -8.51 -9.84 -3.14
C LEU A 71 -8.92 -10.55 -1.86
N LEU A 72 -9.42 -9.82 -0.86
CA LEU A 72 -9.90 -10.39 0.39
C LEU A 72 -11.09 -11.33 0.18
N SER A 73 -12.04 -10.96 -0.68
CA SER A 73 -13.16 -11.82 -1.07
C SER A 73 -12.71 -13.10 -1.77
N SER A 74 -11.56 -13.07 -2.43
CA SER A 74 -10.93 -14.23 -3.08
C SER A 74 -10.01 -15.03 -2.14
N GLY A 75 -9.97 -14.69 -0.84
CA GLY A 75 -9.09 -15.33 0.14
C GLY A 75 -7.61 -14.94 0.05
N VAL A 76 -7.28 -13.93 -0.76
CA VAL A 76 -5.91 -13.45 -0.96
C VAL A 76 -5.59 -12.33 0.02
N ILE A 77 -4.53 -12.49 0.80
CA ILE A 77 -4.01 -11.45 1.69
C ILE A 77 -3.05 -10.55 0.89
N PRO A 78 -3.40 -9.28 0.64
CA PRO A 78 -2.52 -8.37 -0.08
C PRO A 78 -1.25 -8.10 0.72
N LYS A 79 -0.14 -7.85 0.02
CA LYS A 79 1.16 -7.53 0.63
C LYS A 79 1.67 -6.21 0.08
N VAL A 80 2.20 -5.37 0.96
CA VAL A 80 3.06 -4.26 0.58
C VAL A 80 4.40 -4.87 0.22
N SER A 81 4.73 -4.87 -1.06
CA SER A 81 6.07 -5.23 -1.50
C SER A 81 6.90 -3.97 -1.66
N ASP A 82 8.17 -4.10 -1.33
CA ASP A 82 9.30 -3.36 -1.86
C ASP A 82 9.45 -3.45 -3.40
N MET A 83 8.76 -4.40 -4.05
CA MET A 83 8.81 -4.59 -5.50
C MET A 83 8.04 -3.53 -6.28
N GLN A 84 8.73 -3.03 -7.31
CA GLN A 84 8.40 -1.90 -8.17
C GLN A 84 6.97 -1.95 -8.73
N PRO A 85 6.27 -0.81 -8.89
CA PRO A 85 5.21 -0.75 -9.89
C PRO A 85 5.81 -1.13 -11.26
N PRO A 86 5.10 -1.91 -12.09
CA PRO A 86 5.60 -2.29 -13.41
C PRO A 86 5.99 -1.03 -14.20
N ARG A 87 7.17 -1.09 -14.81
CA ARG A 87 7.68 -0.02 -15.68
C ARG A 87 6.78 0.21 -16.87
#